data_AF-A0A6L4ZD80-F1
#
_entry.id   AF-A0A6L4ZD80-F1
#
_cell.length_a   1.000
_cell.length_b   1.000
_cell.length_c   1.000
_cell.angle_alpha   90.00
_cell.angle_beta   90.00
_cell.angle_gamma   90.00
#
_symmetry.space_group_name_H-M   'P 1'
#
loop_
_entity.id
_entity.type
_entity.pdbx_description
1 polymer ?
#
loop_
_entity_poly.entity_id
_entity_poly.type
_entity_poly.pdbx_seq_one_letter_code
_entity_poly.pdbx_strand_id
1 'polypeptide(L)'
;MPKTGGRSPFGATTYNGKPFNESGAKASDLSDNQIKFLTEDNLRHVLITAVESPGVAAQWNNNMQALLEGIGLGIPGNTSSDPRHGSDSYAEYNAGGGGKISMWPGTLGITATFDPAVMKQFGEIASKEYRALGITTALSPQIDLATEPRWSRVAGTM
;
A
#
# COMPACT_ATOMS: atom_id res chain seq x y z
N MET A 1 -8.66 1.94 0.64
CA MET A 1 -10.01 2.28 0.16
C MET A 1 -11.01 1.72 1.15
N PRO A 2 -12.04 2.48 1.57
CA PRO A 2 -12.95 2.00 2.59
C PRO A 2 -13.66 0.75 2.06
N LYS A 3 -13.50 -0.39 2.75
CA LYS A 3 -14.42 -1.51 2.58
C LYS A 3 -15.82 -0.98 2.92
N THR A 4 -16.76 -1.18 2.02
CA THR A 4 -18.19 -0.88 2.21
C THR A 4 -18.63 -1.28 3.63
N GLY A 5 -18.91 -0.29 4.48
CA GLY A 5 -19.56 -0.51 5.79
C GLY A 5 -18.68 -0.56 7.05
N GLY A 6 -17.36 -0.40 6.98
CA GLY A 6 -16.51 -0.38 8.19
C GLY A 6 -16.25 1.04 8.72
N ARG A 7 -16.52 1.30 10.00
CA ARG A 7 -16.12 2.55 10.68
C ARG A 7 -14.59 2.62 10.69
N SER A 8 -13.99 3.51 9.88
CA SER A 8 -12.54 3.72 9.89
C SER A 8 -12.12 4.23 11.28
N PRO A 9 -11.09 3.65 11.92
CA PRO A 9 -10.55 4.17 13.18
C PRO A 9 -9.98 5.60 13.04
N PHE A 10 -9.85 6.11 11.81
CA PHE A 10 -9.33 7.45 11.50
C PHE A 10 -10.41 8.49 11.16
N GLY A 11 -11.68 8.21 11.50
CA GLY A 11 -12.81 9.12 11.26
C GLY A 11 -13.53 8.88 9.93
N ALA A 12 -14.57 9.68 9.68
CA ALA A 12 -15.36 9.57 8.45
C ALA A 12 -14.56 10.09 7.24
N THR A 13 -14.44 9.25 6.20
CA THR A 13 -13.88 9.66 4.91
C THR A 13 -15.01 10.15 4.02
N THR A 14 -14.90 11.38 3.52
CA THR A 14 -15.91 11.98 2.64
C THR A 14 -15.34 12.35 1.28
N TYR A 15 -16.23 12.52 0.32
CA TYR A 15 -15.96 12.97 -1.04
C TYR A 15 -16.98 14.06 -1.36
N ASN A 16 -16.53 15.31 -1.45
CA ASN A 16 -17.37 16.50 -1.52
C ASN A 16 -18.42 16.56 -0.39
N GLY A 17 -17.99 16.25 0.84
CA GLY A 17 -18.82 16.24 2.03
C GLY A 17 -19.80 15.07 2.15
N LYS A 18 -19.79 14.11 1.21
CA LYS A 18 -20.67 12.93 1.23
C LYS A 18 -19.92 11.63 1.50
N PRO A 19 -20.55 10.61 2.10
CA PRO A 19 -20.02 9.25 2.13
C PRO A 19 -19.77 8.70 0.71
N PHE A 20 -18.80 7.80 0.57
CA PHE A 20 -18.38 7.25 -0.74
C PHE A 20 -19.56 6.72 -1.58
N ASN A 21 -20.45 5.91 -0.98
CA ASN A 21 -21.62 5.32 -1.61
C ASN A 21 -22.68 6.34 -2.10
N GLU A 22 -22.65 7.57 -1.59
CA GLU A 22 -23.62 8.64 -1.93
C GLU A 22 -22.99 9.77 -2.75
N SER A 23 -21.67 9.74 -2.92
CA SER A 23 -20.90 10.81 -3.55
C SER A 23 -20.85 10.74 -5.08
N GLY A 24 -21.02 9.54 -5.66
CA GLY A 24 -20.74 9.27 -7.06
C GLY A 24 -19.25 9.26 -7.42
N ALA A 25 -18.36 9.37 -6.42
CA ALA A 25 -16.92 9.29 -6.61
C ALA A 25 -16.50 7.90 -7.10
N LYS A 26 -15.45 7.87 -7.91
CA LYS A 26 -14.77 6.63 -8.31
C LYS A 26 -13.80 6.23 -7.20
N ALA A 27 -13.50 4.94 -7.11
CA ALA A 27 -12.50 4.43 -6.17
C ALA A 27 -11.11 5.06 -6.37
N SER A 28 -10.82 5.56 -7.58
CA SER A 28 -9.59 6.29 -7.91
C SER A 28 -9.56 7.75 -7.43
N ASP A 29 -10.69 8.32 -7.01
CA ASP A 29 -10.76 9.73 -6.65
C ASP A 29 -10.14 9.98 -5.28
N LEU A 30 -9.59 11.17 -5.07
CA LEU A 30 -9.06 11.60 -3.78
C LEU A 30 -10.22 11.97 -2.85
N SER A 31 -10.18 11.51 -1.61
CA SER A 31 -11.14 11.95 -0.59
C SER A 31 -10.85 13.37 -0.10
N ASP A 32 -11.82 14.00 0.54
CA ASP A 32 -11.66 15.35 1.12
C ASP A 32 -10.52 15.37 2.15
N ASN A 33 -10.42 14.32 2.97
CA ASN A 33 -9.34 14.16 3.94
C ASN A 33 -7.97 14.05 3.26
N GLN A 34 -7.89 13.34 2.13
CA GLN A 34 -6.65 13.19 1.37
C GLN A 34 -6.23 14.50 0.72
N ILE A 35 -7.17 15.20 0.08
CA ILE A 35 -6.92 16.52 -0.49
C ILE A 35 -6.39 17.45 0.61
N LYS A 36 -7.07 17.50 1.77
CA LYS A 36 -6.67 18.33 2.90
C LYS A 36 -5.23 18.08 3.34
N PHE A 37 -4.84 16.83 3.62
CA PHE A 37 -3.47 16.59 4.08
C PHE A 37 -2.41 16.85 2.99
N LEU A 38 -2.78 16.72 1.70
CA LEU A 38 -1.87 16.98 0.59
C LEU A 38 -1.66 18.49 0.38
N THR A 39 -2.72 19.29 0.53
CA THR A 39 -2.73 20.72 0.22
C THR A 39 -2.45 21.61 1.42
N GLU A 40 -3.03 21.32 2.59
CA GLU A 40 -2.92 22.15 3.79
C GLU A 40 -1.75 21.71 4.67
N ASP A 41 -1.62 20.41 4.91
CA ASP A 41 -0.56 19.87 5.78
C ASP A 41 0.76 19.63 5.04
N ASN A 42 0.78 19.80 3.71
CA ASN A 42 1.93 19.56 2.84
C ASN A 42 2.52 18.14 2.95
N LEU A 43 1.68 17.14 3.27
CA LEU A 43 2.11 15.75 3.35
C LEU A 43 2.60 15.25 1.98
N ARG A 44 3.73 14.56 1.94
CA ARG A 44 4.30 13.95 0.73
C ARG A 44 4.58 12.46 0.82
N HIS A 45 4.38 11.84 1.97
CA HIS A 45 4.57 10.40 2.15
C HIS A 45 3.27 9.77 2.61
N VAL A 46 2.67 8.91 1.77
CA VAL A 46 1.33 8.35 1.99
C VAL A 46 1.39 6.84 1.99
N LEU A 47 0.99 6.22 3.11
CA LEU A 47 0.81 4.77 3.20
C LEU A 47 -0.51 4.38 2.53
N ILE A 48 -0.47 3.46 1.57
CA ILE A 48 -1.66 2.83 1.00
C ILE A 48 -1.88 1.46 1.62
N THR A 49 -2.95 1.37 2.40
CA THR A 49 -3.35 0.13 3.07
C THR A 49 -4.27 -0.75 2.22
N ALA A 50 -5.19 -0.18 1.43
CA ALA A 50 -6.12 -0.99 0.64
C ALA A 50 -6.40 -0.37 -0.74
N VAL A 51 -6.46 -1.21 -1.76
CA VAL A 51 -6.77 -0.84 -3.15
C VAL A 51 -7.82 -1.78 -3.72
N GLU A 52 -8.71 -1.28 -4.57
CA GLU A 52 -9.73 -2.10 -5.23
C GLU A 52 -9.13 -3.02 -6.31
N SER A 53 -8.24 -2.47 -7.13
CA SER A 53 -7.53 -3.20 -8.19
C SER A 53 -6.22 -2.49 -8.55
N PRO A 54 -5.28 -3.18 -9.24
CA PRO A 54 -4.04 -2.54 -9.71
C PRO A 54 -4.28 -1.30 -10.58
N GLY A 55 -5.23 -1.36 -11.52
CA GLY A 55 -5.54 -0.24 -12.40
C GLY A 55 -6.12 0.96 -11.64
N VAL A 56 -7.00 0.70 -10.67
CA VAL A 56 -7.55 1.76 -9.81
C VAL A 56 -6.47 2.37 -8.91
N ALA A 57 -5.52 1.57 -8.40
CA ALA A 57 -4.39 2.07 -7.62
C ALA A 57 -3.51 3.02 -8.44
N ALA A 58 -3.18 2.64 -9.68
CA ALA A 58 -2.41 3.46 -10.60
C ALA A 58 -3.12 4.79 -10.91
N GLN A 59 -4.44 4.74 -11.17
CA GLN A 59 -5.26 5.94 -11.42
C GLN A 59 -5.30 6.85 -10.18
N TRP A 60 -5.49 6.29 -8.99
CA TRP A 60 -5.45 7.05 -7.74
C TRP A 60 -4.10 7.74 -7.54
N ASN A 61 -2.98 7.03 -7.79
CA ASN A 61 -1.66 7.62 -7.71
C ASN A 61 -1.48 8.77 -8.71
N ASN A 62 -1.94 8.61 -9.95
CA ASN A 62 -1.90 9.67 -10.96
C ASN A 62 -2.71 10.90 -10.55
N ASN A 63 -3.90 10.71 -9.97
CA ASN A 63 -4.72 11.82 -9.46
C ASN A 63 -4.00 12.57 -8.32
N MET A 64 -3.33 11.84 -7.42
CA MET A 64 -2.53 12.43 -6.34
C MET A 64 -1.33 13.23 -6.89
N GLN A 65 -0.58 12.68 -7.84
CA GLN A 65 0.54 13.39 -8.47
C GLN A 65 0.05 14.64 -9.21
N ALA A 66 -1.02 14.54 -10.01
CA ALA A 66 -1.58 15.68 -10.75
C ALA A 66 -2.01 16.83 -9.82
N LEU A 67 -2.61 16.51 -8.66
CA LEU A 67 -2.91 17.52 -7.64
C LEU A 67 -1.64 18.17 -7.10
N LEU A 68 -0.63 17.37 -6.76
CA LEU A 68 0.61 17.85 -6.15
C LEU A 68 1.49 18.66 -7.12
N GLU A 69 1.50 18.31 -8.40
CA GLU A 69 2.17 19.06 -9.47
C GLU A 69 1.60 20.48 -9.61
N GLY A 70 0.30 20.66 -9.33
CA GLY A 70 -0.40 21.94 -9.45
C GLY A 70 -0.28 22.88 -8.25
N ILE A 71 0.42 22.48 -7.17
CA ILE A 71 0.50 23.28 -5.93
C ILE A 71 1.94 23.54 -5.50
N GLY A 72 2.16 24.71 -4.88
CA GLY A 72 3.45 25.07 -4.27
C GLY A 72 4.63 24.93 -5.24
N LEU A 73 5.61 24.11 -4.88
CA LEU A 73 6.81 23.82 -5.68
C LEU A 73 6.68 22.57 -6.57
N GLY A 74 5.49 21.96 -6.65
CA GLY A 74 5.30 20.73 -7.42
C GLY A 74 6.05 19.51 -6.84
N ILE A 75 6.31 19.50 -5.52
CA ILE A 75 7.00 18.37 -4.88
C ILE A 75 6.10 17.14 -4.96
N PRO A 76 6.55 16.03 -5.57
CA PRO A 76 5.72 14.86 -5.79
C PRO A 76 5.42 14.12 -4.49
N GLY A 77 4.34 13.35 -4.52
CA GLY A 77 4.01 12.41 -3.44
C GLY A 77 4.81 11.12 -3.60
N ASN A 78 5.11 10.48 -2.48
CA ASN A 78 5.71 9.15 -2.39
C ASN A 78 4.70 8.22 -1.71
N THR A 79 4.32 7.19 -2.44
CA THR A 79 3.43 6.18 -1.92
C THR A 79 4.22 5.02 -1.33
N SER A 80 3.93 4.68 -0.08
CA SER A 80 4.44 3.48 0.59
C SER A 80 3.37 2.40 0.75
N SER A 81 3.80 1.15 0.90
CA SER A 81 2.93 0.03 1.24
C SER A 81 3.65 -1.03 2.06
N ASP A 82 2.93 -1.62 3.00
CA ASP A 82 3.26 -2.91 3.62
C ASP A 82 3.31 -4.05 2.56
N PRO A 83 3.97 -5.18 2.86
CA PRO A 83 4.05 -6.32 1.94
C PRO A 83 2.69 -6.78 1.40
N ARG A 84 2.59 -6.97 0.08
CA ARG A 84 1.34 -7.34 -0.61
C ARG A 84 1.32 -8.74 -1.21
N HIS A 85 2.50 -9.32 -1.44
CA HIS A 85 2.69 -10.59 -2.15
C HIS A 85 2.45 -11.85 -1.29
N GLY A 86 2.16 -11.70 0.00
CA GLY A 86 1.78 -12.80 0.90
C GLY A 86 0.27 -13.01 0.92
N SER A 87 -0.18 -14.26 1.07
CA SER A 87 -1.60 -14.63 1.15
C SER A 87 -2.31 -14.11 2.41
N ASP A 88 -1.54 -13.78 3.45
CA ASP A 88 -2.06 -13.46 4.77
C ASP A 88 -2.16 -11.95 4.96
N SER A 89 -3.38 -11.41 4.84
CA SER A 89 -3.72 -10.00 5.08
C SER A 89 -4.29 -9.75 6.49
N TYR A 90 -4.16 -10.71 7.41
CA TYR A 90 -4.88 -10.70 8.69
C TYR A 90 -4.18 -9.84 9.76
N ALA A 91 -2.86 -9.67 9.66
CA ALA A 91 -2.11 -8.85 10.60
C ALA A 91 -2.14 -7.37 10.21
N GLU A 92 -2.15 -6.48 11.21
CA GLU A 92 -2.14 -5.02 11.03
C GLU A 92 -0.95 -4.55 10.18
N TYR A 93 0.20 -5.23 10.30
CA TYR A 93 1.41 -4.98 9.51
C TYR A 93 1.40 -5.56 8.09
N ASN A 94 0.32 -6.24 7.69
CA ASN A 94 0.06 -6.74 6.35
C ASN A 94 -1.23 -6.13 5.79
N ALA A 95 -1.57 -4.89 6.18
CA ALA A 95 -2.82 -4.27 5.75
C ALA A 95 -2.96 -4.20 4.21
N GLY A 96 -1.82 -4.12 3.50
CA GLY A 96 -1.73 -4.19 2.03
C GLY A 96 -1.71 -5.60 1.42
N GLY A 97 -1.66 -6.64 2.24
CA GLY A 97 -1.67 -8.05 1.85
C GLY A 97 -2.94 -8.43 1.09
N GLY A 98 -2.79 -9.27 0.07
CA GLY A 98 -3.89 -9.66 -0.80
C GLY A 98 -4.22 -8.62 -1.87
N GLY A 99 -4.44 -9.11 -3.09
CA GLY A 99 -4.70 -8.27 -4.25
C GLY A 99 -4.66 -9.07 -5.55
N LYS A 100 -4.85 -8.40 -6.68
CA LYS A 100 -4.70 -9.00 -8.01
C LYS A 100 -3.27 -8.80 -8.54
N ILE A 101 -2.28 -9.20 -7.74
CA ILE A 101 -0.84 -9.20 -8.09
C ILE A 101 -0.27 -10.62 -7.85
N SER A 102 0.99 -10.86 -8.23
CA SER A 102 1.61 -12.16 -7.99
C SER A 102 1.63 -12.54 -6.50
N MET A 103 1.34 -13.80 -6.21
CA MET A 103 1.36 -14.34 -4.85
C MET A 103 2.57 -15.26 -4.69
N TRP A 104 3.30 -15.09 -3.60
CA TRP A 104 4.54 -15.80 -3.32
C TRP A 104 4.47 -16.50 -1.98
N PRO A 105 5.31 -17.53 -1.74
CA PRO A 105 5.59 -17.98 -0.39
C PRO A 105 6.01 -16.80 0.49
N GLY A 106 5.68 -16.85 1.78
CA GLY A 106 6.22 -15.88 2.75
C GLY A 106 7.76 -15.89 2.73
N THR A 107 8.38 -14.82 3.23
CA THR A 107 9.83 -14.66 3.22
C THR A 107 10.56 -15.86 3.81
N LEU A 108 10.08 -16.41 4.93
CA LEU A 108 10.63 -17.62 5.55
C LEU A 108 10.56 -18.85 4.63
N GLY A 109 9.51 -18.95 3.81
CA GLY A 109 9.38 -20.01 2.80
C GLY A 109 10.33 -19.83 1.61
N ILE A 110 10.57 -18.58 1.20
CA ILE A 110 11.57 -18.26 0.17
C ILE A 110 12.98 -18.55 0.70
N THR A 111 13.30 -18.18 1.94
CA THR A 111 14.64 -18.39 2.51
C THR A 111 14.94 -19.84 2.85
N ALA A 112 13.91 -20.67 3.09
CA ALA A 112 14.05 -22.13 3.21
C ALA A 112 14.62 -22.82 1.95
N THR A 113 14.67 -22.12 0.80
CA THR A 113 15.37 -22.61 -0.41
C THR A 113 16.89 -22.53 -0.31
N PHE A 114 17.42 -21.69 0.60
CA PHE A 114 18.84 -21.35 0.70
C PHE A 114 19.46 -20.82 -0.61
N ASP A 115 18.64 -20.29 -1.53
CA ASP A 115 19.07 -19.72 -2.81
C ASP A 115 18.77 -18.22 -2.91
N PRO A 116 19.80 -17.35 -2.79
CA PRO A 116 19.63 -15.90 -2.95
C PRO A 116 19.07 -15.48 -4.31
N ALA A 117 19.24 -16.28 -5.36
CA ALA A 117 18.70 -15.96 -6.69
C ALA A 117 17.17 -15.97 -6.70
N VAL A 118 16.54 -16.87 -5.94
CA VAL A 118 15.07 -16.92 -5.78
C VAL A 118 14.56 -15.65 -5.08
N MET A 119 15.24 -15.21 -4.01
CA MET A 119 14.89 -13.97 -3.31
C MET A 119 15.06 -12.74 -4.21
N LYS A 120 16.14 -12.70 -5.02
CA LYS A 120 16.36 -11.62 -5.99
C LYS A 120 15.26 -11.58 -7.05
N GLN A 121 14.84 -12.73 -7.58
CA GLN A 121 13.75 -12.82 -8.53
C GLN A 121 12.43 -12.30 -7.94
N PHE A 122 12.12 -12.68 -6.69
CA PHE A 122 10.97 -12.14 -5.96
C PHE A 122 11.04 -10.60 -5.88
N GLY A 123 12.17 -10.04 -5.44
CA GLY A 123 12.35 -8.59 -5.33
C GLY A 123 12.19 -7.84 -6.67
N GLU A 124 12.68 -8.41 -7.77
CA GLU A 124 12.53 -7.84 -9.11
C GLU A 124 11.06 -7.82 -9.57
N ILE A 125 10.31 -8.89 -9.29
CA ILE A 125 8.89 -8.99 -9.65
C ILE A 125 8.06 -8.04 -8.78
N ALA A 126 8.29 -8.05 -7.47
CA ALA A 126 7.62 -7.17 -6.52
C ALA A 126 7.84 -5.68 -6.87
N SER A 127 9.07 -5.31 -7.23
CA SER A 127 9.39 -3.93 -7.65
C SER A 127 8.63 -3.50 -8.89
N LYS A 128 8.56 -4.36 -9.93
CA LYS A 128 7.80 -4.09 -11.16
C LYS A 128 6.31 -3.92 -10.89
N GLU A 129 5.73 -4.82 -10.11
CA GLU A 129 4.30 -4.76 -9.78
C GLU A 129 3.97 -3.53 -8.93
N TYR A 130 4.77 -3.21 -7.91
CA TYR A 130 4.55 -2.03 -7.08
C TYR A 130 4.62 -0.74 -7.90
N ARG A 131 5.61 -0.63 -8.80
CA ARG A 131 5.69 0.52 -9.71
C ARG A 131 4.48 0.63 -10.63
N ALA A 132 3.95 -0.50 -11.12
CA ALA A 132 2.72 -0.50 -11.92
C ALA A 132 1.49 -0.01 -11.14
N LEU A 133 1.48 -0.14 -9.81
CA LEU A 133 0.45 0.39 -8.93
C LEU A 133 0.69 1.85 -8.50
N GLY A 134 1.81 2.47 -8.90
CA GLY A 134 2.23 3.78 -8.41
C GLY A 134 2.92 3.77 -7.05
N ILE A 135 3.21 2.59 -6.48
CA ILE A 135 3.94 2.47 -5.21
C ILE A 135 5.43 2.63 -5.49
N THR A 136 6.04 3.59 -4.80
CA THR A 136 7.46 3.94 -4.97
C THR A 136 8.33 3.50 -3.81
N THR A 137 7.73 3.21 -2.66
CA THR A 137 8.40 2.71 -1.45
C THR A 137 7.75 1.43 -0.95
N ALA A 138 8.51 0.33 -0.91
CA ALA A 138 8.07 -0.88 -0.20
C ALA A 138 8.51 -0.80 1.27
N LEU A 139 7.62 -1.14 2.21
CA LEU A 139 7.96 -1.28 3.63
C LEU A 139 8.41 -2.72 3.92
N SER A 140 9.40 -3.17 3.14
CA SER A 140 9.99 -4.50 3.16
C SER A 140 11.43 -4.41 2.63
N PRO A 141 12.28 -5.41 2.86
CA PRO A 141 12.05 -6.64 3.62
C PRO A 141 12.09 -6.45 5.15
N GLN A 142 11.59 -7.44 5.89
CA GLN A 142 11.86 -7.57 7.32
C GLN A 142 13.16 -8.36 7.48
N ILE A 143 14.21 -7.70 7.98
CA ILE A 143 15.57 -8.25 8.17
C ILE A 143 15.88 -8.54 9.64
N ASP A 144 14.85 -8.78 10.42
CA ASP A 144 15.00 -9.17 11.82
C ASP A 144 15.63 -10.56 11.93
N LEU A 145 16.27 -10.86 13.06
CA LEU A 145 16.76 -12.20 13.36
C LEU A 145 15.79 -12.87 14.34
N ALA A 146 15.05 -13.87 13.87
CA ALA A 146 14.13 -14.64 14.70
C ALA A 146 14.89 -15.59 15.64
N THR A 147 15.01 -15.21 16.91
CA THR A 147 15.61 -16.07 17.96
C THR A 147 14.56 -16.74 18.86
N GLU A 148 13.30 -16.29 18.79
CA GLU A 148 12.18 -16.78 19.59
C GLU A 148 11.00 -17.12 18.65
N PRO A 149 10.66 -18.40 18.44
CA PRO A 149 9.64 -18.79 17.47
C PRO A 149 8.22 -18.32 17.81
N ARG A 150 7.95 -17.96 19.08
CA ARG A 150 6.64 -17.40 19.50
C ARG A 150 6.49 -15.92 19.14
N TRP A 151 7.55 -15.26 18.69
CA TRP A 151 7.44 -13.85 18.29
C TRP A 151 6.51 -13.74 17.08
N SER A 152 5.48 -12.90 17.20
CA SER A 152 4.35 -12.84 16.26
C SER A 152 4.70 -12.44 14.83
N ARG A 153 5.93 -11.96 14.59
CA ARG A 153 6.44 -11.56 13.27
C ARG A 153 7.49 -12.52 12.69
N VAL A 154 7.76 -13.65 13.34
CA VAL A 154 8.75 -14.65 12.91
C VAL A 154 8.55 -15.09 11.45
N ALA A 155 7.30 -15.28 11.04
CA ALA A 155 6.99 -15.73 9.68
C ALA A 155 7.39 -14.71 8.58
N GLY A 156 7.53 -13.42 8.94
CA GLY A 156 7.92 -12.35 8.04
C GLY A 156 9.43 -12.14 7.94
N THR A 157 10.23 -12.83 8.78
CA THR A 157 11.69 -12.68 8.81
C THR A 157 12.35 -13.33 7.59
N MET A 158 13.58 -12.92 7.26
CA MET A 158 14.43 -13.51 6.22
C MET A 158 15.55 -14.36 6.83
#